data_AF-A0A9X4SJ78-F1
#
_entry.id   AF-A0A9X4SJ78-F1
#
_cell.length_a   1.000
_cell.length_b   1.000
_cell.length_c   1.000
_cell.angle_alpha   90.00
_cell.angle_beta   90.00
_cell.angle_gamma   90.00
#
_symmetry.space_group_name_H-M   'P 1'
#
loop_
_entity.id
_entity.type
_entity.pdbx_description
1 polymer ?
#
loop_
_entity_poly.entity_id
_entity_poly.type
_entity_poly.pdbx_seq_one_letter_code
_entity_poly.pdbx_strand_id
1 'polypeptide(L)'
;MQQIVLPIKDSNVLKMVQDTLLDSFRAGRRNYTIFQVGKATLLRVSDVMTLKKSDVYNPDGSVKHTAFIHDKKTGKANTLYLKPVQQNRRLNNVIQKTKMN
;
A
#
# COMPACT_ATOMS: atom_id res chain seq x y z
N MET A 1 -25.26 7.83 -16.37
CA MET A 1 -25.40 6.86 -15.24
C MET A 1 -24.41 7.26 -14.16
N GLN A 2 -24.86 7.53 -12.92
CA GLN A 2 -23.95 7.72 -11.79
C GLN A 2 -23.58 6.34 -11.24
N GLN A 3 -22.29 6.04 -11.21
CA GLN A 3 -21.80 4.79 -10.64
C GLN A 3 -21.70 4.92 -9.12
N ILE A 4 -22.54 4.19 -8.40
CA ILE A 4 -22.50 4.15 -6.93
C ILE A 4 -21.43 3.14 -6.51
N VAL A 5 -20.41 3.61 -5.80
CA VAL A 5 -19.36 2.77 -5.21
C VAL A 5 -19.66 2.48 -3.75
N LEU A 6 -19.70 1.20 -3.39
CA LEU A 6 -19.98 0.73 -2.03
C LEU A 6 -18.69 0.26 -1.33
N PRO A 7 -18.59 0.38 0.01
CA PRO A 7 -17.49 -0.19 0.77
C PRO A 7 -17.42 -1.71 0.62
N ILE A 8 -16.20 -2.26 0.63
CA ILE A 8 -15.98 -3.71 0.68
C ILE A 8 -16.25 -4.18 2.12
N LYS A 9 -17.26 -5.02 2.29
CA LYS A 9 -17.66 -5.56 3.61
C LYS A 9 -17.37 -7.06 3.76
N ASP A 10 -17.22 -7.77 2.65
CA ASP A 10 -17.08 -9.23 2.59
C ASP A 10 -15.61 -9.63 2.35
N SER A 11 -15.12 -10.59 3.15
CA SER A 11 -13.74 -11.08 3.09
C SER A 11 -13.42 -11.88 1.83
N ASN A 12 -14.40 -12.59 1.26
CA ASN A 12 -14.27 -13.28 -0.02
C ASN A 12 -14.16 -12.27 -1.16
N VAL A 13 -14.97 -11.20 -1.13
CA VAL A 13 -14.86 -10.11 -2.10
C VAL A 13 -13.50 -9.42 -1.99
N LEU A 14 -13.03 -9.16 -0.78
CA LEU A 14 -11.68 -8.63 -0.55
C LEU A 14 -10.59 -9.53 -1.16
N LYS A 15 -10.73 -10.85 -0.99
CA LYS A 15 -9.78 -11.83 -1.53
C LYS A 15 -9.82 -11.86 -3.07
N MET A 16 -11.00 -11.87 -3.68
CA MET A 16 -11.14 -11.78 -5.14
C MET A 16 -10.50 -10.51 -5.71
N VAL A 17 -10.67 -9.37 -5.05
CA VAL A 17 -10.01 -8.11 -5.45
C VAL A 17 -8.49 -8.25 -5.34
N GLN A 18 -7.97 -8.82 -4.25
CA GLN A 18 -6.53 -9.06 -4.10
C GLN A 18 -5.96 -9.96 -5.19
N ASP A 19 -6.64 -11.06 -5.51
CA ASP A 19 -6.18 -12.03 -6.51
C ASP A 19 -6.27 -11.42 -7.93
N THR A 20 -7.36 -10.73 -8.25
CA THR A 20 -7.51 -9.99 -9.52
C THR A 20 -6.41 -8.94 -9.71
N LEU A 21 -6.10 -8.20 -8.65
CA LEU A 21 -5.02 -7.22 -8.68
C LEU A 21 -3.68 -7.92 -8.89
N LEU A 22 -3.41 -9.04 -8.23
CA LEU A 22 -2.15 -9.77 -8.33
C LEU A 22 -1.92 -10.38 -9.73
N ASP A 23 -2.97 -10.93 -10.33
CA ASP A 23 -2.91 -11.72 -11.57
C ASP A 23 -3.01 -10.87 -12.85
N SER A 24 -3.29 -9.57 -12.74
CA SER A 24 -3.36 -8.68 -13.90
C SER A 24 -1.99 -8.39 -14.54
N PHE A 25 -1.90 -8.64 -15.86
CA PHE A 25 -0.65 -8.82 -16.63
C PHE A 25 0.32 -7.63 -16.65
N ARG A 26 -0.17 -6.39 -16.66
CA ARG A 26 0.67 -5.20 -16.95
C ARG A 26 1.04 -4.36 -15.73
N ALA A 27 0.13 -4.22 -14.76
CA ALA A 27 0.31 -3.37 -13.57
C ALA A 27 -0.08 -4.08 -12.27
N GLY A 28 -0.36 -5.39 -12.31
CA GLY A 28 -1.02 -6.08 -11.22
C GLY A 28 -0.25 -6.06 -9.91
N ARG A 29 1.04 -6.37 -9.95
CA ARG A 29 1.91 -6.32 -8.75
C ARG A 29 1.99 -4.91 -8.14
N ARG A 30 2.00 -3.86 -8.97
CA ARG A 30 2.01 -2.47 -8.50
C ARG A 30 0.68 -2.12 -7.83
N ASN A 31 -0.43 -2.41 -8.48
CA ASN A 31 -1.76 -2.10 -7.96
C ASN A 31 -2.09 -2.91 -6.70
N TYR A 32 -1.69 -4.19 -6.69
CA TYR A 32 -1.75 -5.04 -5.50
C TYR A 32 -0.96 -4.45 -4.33
N THR A 33 0.26 -3.97 -4.60
CA THR A 33 1.10 -3.35 -3.56
C THR A 33 0.46 -2.08 -3.01
N ILE A 34 -0.05 -1.20 -3.87
CA ILE A 34 -0.74 0.03 -3.47
C ILE A 34 -1.97 -0.31 -2.61
N PHE A 35 -2.77 -1.29 -3.04
CA PHE A 35 -3.96 -1.72 -2.32
C PHE A 35 -3.63 -2.30 -0.95
N GLN A 36 -2.62 -3.16 -0.87
CA GLN A 36 -2.21 -3.80 0.38
C GLN A 36 -1.57 -2.82 1.36
N VAL A 37 -0.76 -1.88 0.87
CA VAL A 37 -0.21 -0.80 1.69
C VAL A 37 -1.34 0.08 2.20
N GLY A 38 -2.24 0.56 1.33
CA GLY A 38 -3.40 1.35 1.72
C GLY A 38 -4.29 0.66 2.75
N LYS A 39 -4.49 -0.66 2.61
CA LYS A 39 -5.23 -1.47 3.59
C LYS A 39 -4.50 -1.59 4.93
N ALA A 40 -3.20 -1.84 4.92
CA ALA A 40 -2.40 -2.02 6.14
C ALA A 40 -2.22 -0.71 6.92
N THR A 41 -2.13 0.41 6.22
CA THR A 41 -1.83 1.72 6.80
C THR A 41 -3.02 2.67 6.87
N LEU A 42 -4.20 2.23 6.38
CA LEU A 42 -5.43 3.01 6.28
C LEU A 42 -5.26 4.34 5.51
N LEU A 43 -4.33 4.37 4.56
CA LEU A 43 -4.07 5.55 3.76
C LEU A 43 -4.93 5.63 2.51
N ARG A 44 -5.19 6.87 2.09
CA ARG A 44 -5.76 7.11 0.77
C ARG A 44 -4.72 6.76 -0.29
N VAL A 45 -5.22 6.29 -1.43
CA VAL A 45 -4.39 5.89 -2.57
C VAL A 45 -3.47 7.03 -3.01
N SER A 46 -3.94 8.29 -2.98
CA SER A 46 -3.12 9.45 -3.30
C SER A 46 -1.89 9.58 -2.40
N ASP A 47 -2.06 9.36 -1.09
CA ASP A 47 -1.00 9.51 -0.11
C ASP A 47 0.01 8.36 -0.27
N VAL A 48 -0.47 7.13 -0.52
CA VAL A 48 0.38 5.96 -0.81
C VAL A 48 1.24 6.19 -2.06
N MET A 49 0.68 6.82 -3.09
CA MET A 49 1.39 7.09 -4.35
C MET A 49 2.47 8.18 -4.21
N THR A 50 2.38 9.01 -3.16
CA THR A 50 3.38 10.05 -2.85
C THR A 50 4.44 9.62 -1.84
N LEU A 51 4.33 8.42 -1.27
CA LEU A 51 5.30 7.90 -0.32
C LEU A 51 6.68 7.74 -0.96
N LYS A 52 7.71 8.27 -0.30
CA LYS A 52 9.10 8.06 -0.69
C LYS A 52 9.66 6.83 0.00
N LYS A 53 10.69 6.23 -0.61
CA LYS A 53 11.43 5.12 0.00
C LYS A 53 12.00 5.49 1.37
N SER A 54 12.50 6.71 1.51
CA SER A 54 13.02 7.27 2.79
C SER A 54 11.96 7.32 3.90
N ASP A 55 10.68 7.34 3.54
CA ASP A 55 9.59 7.43 4.52
C ASP A 55 9.33 6.04 5.12
N VAL A 56 9.56 4.97 4.36
CA VAL A 56 9.25 3.58 4.74
C VAL A 56 10.49 2.81 5.20
N TYR A 57 11.66 3.11 4.64
CA TYR A 57 12.91 2.37 4.89
C TYR A 57 13.93 3.22 5.63
N ASN A 58 14.69 2.56 6.49
CA ASN A 58 15.93 3.08 7.06
C ASN A 58 17.07 2.99 6.02
N PRO A 59 18.16 3.75 6.20
CA PRO A 59 19.32 3.71 5.30
C PRO A 59 19.96 2.31 5.17
N ASP A 60 19.87 1.49 6.21
CA ASP A 60 20.34 0.10 6.25
C ASP A 60 19.44 -0.88 5.45
N GLY A 61 18.33 -0.41 4.91
CA GLY A 61 17.35 -1.21 4.16
C GLY A 61 16.31 -1.92 5.02
N SER A 62 16.30 -1.73 6.34
CA SER A 62 15.24 -2.20 7.22
C SER A 62 13.96 -1.37 7.07
N VAL A 63 12.79 -1.97 7.31
CA VAL A 63 11.50 -1.25 7.30
C VAL A 63 11.36 -0.53 8.64
N LYS A 64 11.01 0.77 8.59
CA LYS A 64 10.73 1.56 9.80
C LYS A 64 9.52 0.97 10.54
N HIS A 65 9.52 1.04 11.88
CA HIS A 65 8.35 0.62 12.67
C HIS A 65 7.16 1.56 12.46
N THR A 66 7.45 2.86 12.39
CA THR A 66 6.48 3.91 12.13
C THR A 66 7.02 4.92 11.14
N ALA A 67 6.14 5.56 10.38
CA ALA A 67 6.49 6.66 9.48
C ALA A 67 5.56 7.85 9.69
N PHE A 68 6.12 9.05 9.80
CA PHE A 68 5.34 10.28 9.92
C PHE A 68 5.08 10.86 8.54
N ILE A 69 3.81 11.00 8.17
CA ILE A 69 3.40 11.63 6.93
C ILE A 69 2.41 12.76 7.22
N HIS A 70 2.33 13.72 6.31
CA HIS A 70 1.31 14.75 6.35
C HIS A 70 0.24 14.40 5.32
N ASP A 71 -0.99 14.18 5.78
CA ASP A 71 -2.14 13.90 4.92
C ASP A 71 -2.41 15.12 4.03
N LYS A 72 -2.35 14.95 2.71
CA LYS A 72 -2.47 16.07 1.78
C LYS A 72 -3.87 16.69 1.78
N LYS A 73 -4.91 15.91 2.10
CA LYS A 73 -6.30 16.36 2.10
C LYS A 73 -6.63 17.20 3.34
N THR A 74 -6.05 16.85 4.49
CA THR A 74 -6.39 17.47 5.79
C THR A 74 -5.27 18.31 6.39
N GLY A 75 -4.04 18.20 5.87
CA GLY A 75 -2.85 18.84 6.41
C GLY A 75 -2.35 18.26 7.74
N LYS A 76 -3.02 17.26 8.30
CA LYS A 76 -2.68 16.68 9.60
C LYS A 76 -1.54 15.68 9.48
N ALA A 77 -0.67 15.67 10.49
CA ALA A 77 0.32 14.62 10.66
C ALA A 77 -0.39 13.29 10.98
N ASN A 78 0.05 12.22 10.34
CA ASN A 78 -0.47 10.88 10.53
C ASN A 78 0.71 9.92 10.74
N THR A 79 0.60 9.06 11.76
CA THR A 79 1.63 8.08 12.09
C THR A 79 1.25 6.76 11.47
N LEU A 80 2.03 6.34 10.47
CA LEU A 80 1.86 5.07 9.77
C LEU A 80 2.42 3.94 10.60
N TYR A 81 1.65 2.86 10.72
CA TYR A 81 2.11 1.61 11.30
C TYR A 81 2.56 0.66 10.19
N LEU A 82 3.87 0.43 10.08
CA LEU A 82 4.48 -0.29 8.96
C LEU A 82 4.82 -1.77 9.27
N LYS A 83 4.65 -2.21 10.53
CA LYS A 83 4.86 -3.61 10.94
C LYS A 83 4.07 -4.63 10.08
N PRO A 84 2.79 -4.39 9.73
CA PRO A 84 2.03 -5.33 8.90
C PRO A 84 2.52 -5.39 7.44
N VAL A 85 3.13 -4.31 6.95
CA VAL A 85 3.73 -4.23 5.60
C VAL A 85 4.97 -5.13 5.54
N GLN A 86 5.83 -5.08 6.56
CA GLN A 86 7.03 -5.91 6.68
C GLN A 86 6.72 -7.41 6.77
N GLN A 87 5.68 -7.79 7.51
CA GLN A 87 5.29 -9.19 7.71
C GLN A 87 4.69 -9.84 6.45
N ASN A 88 4.27 -9.03 5.48
CA ASN A 88 3.69 -9.54 4.25
C ASN A 88 4.79 -9.96 3.27
N ARG A 89 5.13 -11.26 3.29
CA ARG A 89 6.12 -11.90 2.39
C ARG A 89 5.89 -11.58 0.91
N ARG A 90 4.63 -11.37 0.50
CA ARG A 90 4.28 -11.02 -0.89
C ARG A 90 4.66 -9.58 -1.25
N LEU A 91 4.63 -8.64 -0.29
CA LEU A 91 5.05 -7.25 -0.48
C LEU A 91 6.58 -7.11 -0.52
N ASN A 92 7.29 -7.85 0.33
CA ASN A 92 8.75 -7.83 0.36
C ASN A 92 9.37 -8.19 -1.00
N ASN A 93 8.79 -9.16 -1.72
CA ASN A 93 9.27 -9.55 -3.05
C ASN A 93 8.96 -8.54 -4.16
N VAL A 94 7.93 -7.70 -4.00
CA VAL A 94 7.60 -6.65 -5.00
C VAL A 94 8.42 -5.39 -4.74
N ILE A 95 8.56 -4.96 -3.50
CA ILE A 95 9.33 -3.76 -3.14
C ILE A 95 10.83 -3.97 -3.35
N GLN A 96 11.35 -5.20 -3.15
CA GLN A 96 12.72 -5.55 -3.53
C GLN A 96 12.90 -5.65 -5.07
N LYS A 97 11.85 -5.93 -5.85
CA LYS A 97 11.93 -5.96 -7.33
C LYS A 97 11.85 -4.56 -7.97
N THR A 98 11.31 -3.57 -7.27
CA THR A 98 11.47 -2.15 -7.61
C THR A 98 12.89 -1.62 -7.35
N LYS A 99 13.86 -2.51 -7.04
CA LYS A 99 15.31 -2.23 -7.16
C LYS A 99 15.81 -2.19 -8.62
N MET A 100 14.93 -2.25 -9.61
CA MET A 100 15.29 -1.93 -10.99
C MET A 100 14.49 -0.72 -11.45
N ASN A 101 15.24 0.36 -11.66
CA ASN A 101 14.92 1.68 -12.21
C ASN A 101 14.68 2.77 -11.16
#